data_AF-A0A0K8R387-F1
#
_entry.id   AF-A0A0K8R387-F1
#
_cell.length_a   1.000
_cell.length_b   1.000
_cell.length_c   1.000
_cell.angle_alpha   90.00
_cell.angle_beta   90.00
_cell.angle_gamma   90.00
#
_symmetry.space_group_name_H-M   'P 1'
#
loop_
_entity.id
_entity.type
_entity.pdbx_description
1 polymer ?
#
loop_
_entity_poly.entity_id
_entity_poly.type
_entity_poly.pdbx_seq_one_letter_code
_entity_poly.pdbx_strand_id
1 'polypeptide(L)'
;MAPVAHGKRMGQWSSCSLDQMRGFVRTLSEACFDLLSPKRYTINMTELPGAKLTKLRLCELTYPGFSGMSTYSKSENAKECSVWCCPAGYNGRCLHVALTDGMECANGYHCLKHECVRKGTHQTPGPASPTTRPTTTTARTRRTPSTRRNWWPYWPYWPYMGQDKTSPDSKSTYQSRMDAV
;
A
#
# COMPACT_ATOMS: atom_id res chain seq x y z
N MET A 1 4.59 -0.25 -0.03
CA MET A 1 5.85 0.14 -0.70
C MET A 1 6.03 -0.65 -2.00
N ALA A 2 5.03 -0.67 -2.88
CA ALA A 2 5.18 -1.21 -4.22
C ALA A 2 5.63 -0.06 -5.16
N PRO A 3 6.38 -0.35 -6.23
CA PRO A 3 6.79 0.68 -7.21
C PRO A 3 5.62 1.19 -8.07
N VAL A 4 4.46 0.56 -7.96
CA VAL A 4 3.20 0.95 -8.60
C VAL A 4 2.08 0.99 -7.57
N ALA A 5 1.06 1.81 -7.80
CA ALA A 5 -0.08 1.94 -6.90
C ALA A 5 -0.71 0.57 -6.58
N HIS A 6 -1.05 0.35 -5.31
CA HIS A 6 -1.59 -0.90 -4.73
C HIS A 6 -0.65 -2.13 -4.80
N GLY A 7 0.11 -2.31 -5.88
CA GLY A 7 0.99 -3.45 -6.10
C GLY A 7 0.26 -4.80 -6.12
N LYS A 8 1.00 -5.90 -6.26
CA LYS A 8 0.43 -7.27 -6.31
C LYS A 8 -0.37 -7.66 -5.05
N ARG A 9 -0.11 -7.00 -3.92
CA ARG A 9 -0.74 -7.30 -2.62
C ARG A 9 -1.73 -6.23 -2.16
N MET A 10 -2.20 -5.38 -3.07
CA MET A 10 -3.29 -4.43 -2.83
C MET A 10 -3.14 -3.58 -1.55
N GLY A 11 -1.95 -3.02 -1.34
CA GLY A 11 -1.64 -2.15 -0.20
C GLY A 11 -1.20 -2.87 1.07
N GLN A 12 -1.13 -4.21 1.09
CA GLN A 12 -0.59 -4.93 2.24
C GLN A 12 0.93 -4.76 2.38
N TRP A 13 1.40 -4.64 3.62
CA TRP A 13 2.81 -4.56 3.94
C TRP A 13 3.56 -5.86 3.59
N SER A 14 4.73 -5.72 2.96
CA SER A 14 5.66 -6.83 2.77
C SER A 14 6.43 -7.14 4.06
N SER A 15 6.95 -8.36 4.20
CA SER A 15 7.86 -8.71 5.31
C SER A 15 9.05 -7.76 5.37
N CYS A 16 9.70 -7.51 4.22
CA CYS A 16 10.78 -6.53 4.11
C CYS A 16 10.38 -5.14 4.62
N SER A 17 9.22 -4.63 4.21
CA SER A 17 8.74 -3.32 4.68
C SER A 17 8.49 -3.30 6.19
N LEU A 18 7.93 -4.38 6.75
CA LEU A 18 7.72 -4.49 8.20
C LEU A 18 9.05 -4.56 8.95
N ASP A 19 10.03 -5.30 8.44
CA ASP A 19 11.33 -5.45 9.09
C ASP A 19 12.13 -4.15 9.05
N GLN A 20 12.10 -3.42 7.93
CA GLN A 20 12.68 -2.08 7.83
C GLN A 20 12.03 -1.11 8.82
N MET A 21 10.69 -1.09 8.90
CA MET A 21 10.00 -0.26 9.91
C MET A 21 10.37 -0.65 11.34
N ARG A 22 10.42 -1.95 11.66
CA ARG A 22 10.82 -2.42 13.00
C ARG A 22 12.25 -2.04 13.32
N GLY A 23 13.16 -2.15 12.35
CA GLY A 23 14.55 -1.74 12.48
C GLY A 23 14.66 -0.25 12.80
N PHE A 24 13.96 0.59 12.04
CA PHE A 24 13.93 2.04 12.24
C PHE A 24 13.30 2.45 13.57
N VAL A 25 12.12 1.92 13.92
CA VAL A 25 11.42 2.25 15.17
C VAL A 25 12.28 1.95 16.40
N ARG A 26 13.13 0.91 16.34
CA ARG A 26 14.05 0.54 17.43
C ARG A 26 15.20 1.53 17.65
N THR A 27 15.51 2.39 16.68
CA THR A 27 16.57 3.41 16.83
C THR A 27 16.06 4.71 17.45
N LEU A 28 14.74 4.88 17.55
CA LEU A 28 14.12 6.09 18.07
C LEU A 28 14.11 6.09 19.61
N SER A 29 14.34 7.26 20.21
CA SER A 29 14.17 7.46 21.65
C SER A 29 12.69 7.50 22.03
N GLU A 30 12.39 7.24 23.30
CA GLU A 30 11.03 7.33 23.85
C GLU A 30 10.36 8.67 23.57
N ALA A 31 11.13 9.78 23.63
CA ALA A 31 10.66 11.13 23.32
C ALA A 31 10.00 11.28 21.93
N CYS A 32 10.31 10.43 20.96
CA CYS A 32 9.68 10.44 19.63
C CYS A 32 8.26 9.86 19.62
N PHE A 33 7.91 9.09 20.64
CA PHE A 33 6.59 8.47 20.80
C PHE A 33 5.71 9.24 21.79
N ASP A 34 6.26 10.25 22.45
CA ASP A 34 5.52 11.10 23.38
C ASP A 34 4.47 11.93 22.64
N LEU A 35 3.23 11.82 23.11
CA LEU A 35 2.08 12.53 22.55
C LEU A 35 2.10 13.98 23.03
N LEU A 36 2.66 14.87 22.20
CA LEU A 36 2.80 16.30 22.55
C LEU A 36 1.48 17.08 22.55
N SER A 37 0.47 16.61 21.81
CA SER A 37 -0.85 17.23 21.81
C SER A 37 -1.86 16.38 22.59
N PRO A 38 -2.50 16.94 23.64
CA PRO A 38 -3.57 16.24 24.35
C PRO A 38 -4.87 16.20 23.51
N LYS A 39 -4.95 16.97 22.42
CA LYS A 39 -6.14 17.04 21.57
C LYS A 39 -6.31 15.75 20.79
N ARG A 40 -7.32 14.97 21.15
CA ARG A 40 -7.70 13.75 20.44
C ARG A 40 -8.67 14.08 19.33
N TYR A 41 -8.29 13.77 18.09
CA TYR A 41 -9.19 13.82 16.95
C TYR A 41 -9.87 12.45 16.81
N THR A 42 -11.07 12.32 17.34
CA THR A 42 -11.90 11.12 17.14
C THR A 42 -12.75 11.31 15.90
N ILE A 43 -12.52 10.48 14.88
CA ILE A 43 -13.40 10.39 13.71
C ILE A 43 -14.43 9.32 14.03
N ASN A 44 -15.70 9.73 14.19
CA ASN A 44 -16.80 8.77 14.37
C ASN A 44 -17.17 8.17 13.01
N MET A 45 -16.41 7.17 12.60
CA MET A 45 -16.60 6.48 11.32
C MET A 45 -17.64 5.37 11.50
N THR A 46 -18.91 5.69 11.27
CA THR A 46 -20.03 4.73 11.38
C THR A 46 -20.20 3.86 10.13
N GLU A 47 -19.60 4.27 9.02
CA GLU A 47 -19.69 3.60 7.74
C GLU A 47 -18.30 3.53 7.09
N LEU A 48 -18.11 2.53 6.24
CA LEU A 48 -16.86 2.42 5.48
C LEU A 48 -16.73 3.56 4.47
N PRO A 49 -15.51 4.00 4.12
CA PRO A 49 -15.29 5.19 3.28
C PRO A 49 -15.99 5.15 1.92
N GLY A 50 -16.20 3.94 1.38
CA GLY A 50 -16.86 3.69 0.11
C GLY A 50 -18.34 3.38 0.19
N ALA A 51 -18.94 3.29 1.37
CA ALA A 51 -20.33 2.83 1.55
C ALA A 51 -21.36 3.67 0.75
N LYS A 52 -21.10 4.97 0.58
CA LYS A 52 -21.95 5.92 -0.15
C LYS A 52 -21.40 6.29 -1.53
N LEU A 53 -20.30 5.68 -1.96
CA LEU A 53 -19.71 5.95 -3.28
C LEU A 53 -20.34 5.04 -4.34
N THR A 54 -20.77 5.65 -5.44
CA THR A 54 -21.11 4.90 -6.66
C THR A 54 -19.84 4.65 -7.47
N LYS A 55 -19.84 3.59 -8.30
CA LYS A 55 -18.72 3.29 -9.19
C LYS A 55 -18.41 4.45 -10.15
N LEU A 56 -19.46 5.08 -10.69
CA LEU A 56 -19.30 6.25 -11.55
C LEU A 56 -18.65 7.42 -10.79
N ARG A 57 -19.14 7.71 -9.59
CA ARG A 57 -18.59 8.80 -8.78
C ARG A 57 -17.12 8.55 -8.41
N LEU A 58 -16.77 7.30 -8.11
CA LEU A 58 -15.37 6.91 -7.90
C LEU A 58 -14.51 7.23 -9.14
N CYS A 59 -14.97 6.86 -10.34
CA CYS A 59 -14.25 7.14 -11.58
C CYS A 59 -14.06 8.65 -11.83
N GLU A 60 -15.10 9.47 -11.62
CA GLU A 60 -15.02 10.93 -11.75
C GLU A 60 -14.02 11.55 -10.76
N LEU A 61 -14.03 11.08 -9.51
CA LEU A 61 -13.11 11.56 -8.47
C LEU A 61 -11.67 11.12 -8.74
N THR A 62 -11.47 9.92 -9.27
CA THR A 62 -10.14 9.37 -9.56
C THR A 62 -9.51 10.02 -10.79
N TYR A 63 -10.33 10.37 -11.78
CA TYR A 63 -9.89 10.89 -13.08
C TYR A 63 -10.56 12.22 -13.45
N PRO A 64 -10.34 13.30 -12.66
CA PRO A 64 -11.08 14.56 -12.81
C PRO A 64 -10.81 15.30 -14.14
N GLY A 65 -9.72 14.97 -14.85
CA GLY A 65 -9.39 15.57 -16.14
C GLY A 65 -10.13 14.99 -17.34
N PHE A 66 -10.93 13.94 -17.14
CA PHE A 66 -11.70 13.31 -18.20
C PHE A 66 -13.18 13.65 -18.10
N SER A 67 -13.86 13.73 -19.24
CA SER A 67 -15.29 14.02 -19.34
C SER A 67 -16.07 12.83 -19.91
N GLY A 68 -17.40 12.87 -19.79
CA GLY A 68 -18.28 11.82 -20.32
C GLY A 68 -17.98 10.44 -19.73
N MET A 69 -17.71 10.37 -18.42
CA MET A 69 -17.32 9.14 -17.75
C MET A 69 -18.45 8.11 -17.78
N SER A 70 -18.11 6.88 -18.13
CA SER A 70 -18.98 5.72 -17.96
C SER A 70 -18.25 4.62 -17.21
N THR A 71 -19.00 3.62 -16.74
CA THR A 71 -18.41 2.50 -15.98
C THR A 71 -18.82 1.18 -16.57
N TYR A 72 -17.88 0.24 -16.51
CA TYR A 72 -18.07 -1.12 -16.98
C TYR A 72 -17.51 -2.10 -15.94
N SER A 73 -18.26 -3.16 -15.64
CA SER A 73 -17.85 -4.21 -14.70
C SER A 73 -18.12 -5.57 -15.30
N LYS A 74 -17.09 -6.42 -15.39
CA LYS A 74 -17.25 -7.87 -15.61
C LYS A 74 -17.41 -8.59 -14.27
N SER A 75 -17.82 -9.85 -14.31
CA SER A 75 -17.92 -10.71 -13.11
C SER A 75 -16.58 -10.83 -12.36
N GLU A 76 -15.46 -10.87 -13.07
CA GLU A 76 -14.10 -10.88 -12.51
C GLU A 76 -13.80 -9.59 -11.71
N ASN A 77 -14.22 -8.43 -12.23
CA ASN A 77 -14.06 -7.15 -11.54
C ASN A 77 -14.79 -7.13 -10.20
N ALA A 78 -15.94 -7.79 -10.09
CA ALA A 78 -16.66 -7.89 -8.82
C ALA A 78 -15.86 -8.65 -7.76
N LYS A 79 -15.20 -9.76 -8.14
CA LYS A 79 -14.37 -10.56 -7.21
C LYS A 79 -13.15 -9.78 -6.72
N GLU A 80 -12.50 -9.06 -7.63
CA GLU A 80 -11.28 -8.28 -7.35
C GLU A 80 -11.58 -6.88 -6.81
N CYS A 81 -12.85 -6.56 -6.53
CA CYS A 81 -13.25 -5.25 -6.07
C CYS A 81 -12.69 -4.12 -6.94
N SER A 82 -12.97 -4.18 -8.24
CA SER A 82 -12.53 -3.19 -9.22
C SER A 82 -13.62 -2.78 -10.20
N VAL A 83 -13.36 -1.73 -10.96
CA VAL A 83 -14.22 -1.24 -12.04
C VAL A 83 -13.38 -0.65 -13.17
N TRP A 84 -13.90 -0.74 -14.40
CA TRP A 84 -13.37 -0.03 -15.55
C TRP A 84 -14.07 1.33 -15.69
N CYS A 85 -13.29 2.39 -15.70
CA CYS A 85 -13.70 3.77 -15.95
C CYS A 85 -13.43 4.10 -17.42
N CYS A 86 -14.47 4.39 -18.19
CA CYS A 86 -14.39 4.58 -19.64
C CYS A 86 -14.78 6.03 -19.97
N PRO A 87 -13.81 6.95 -20.04
CA PRO A 87 -14.09 8.34 -20.38
C PRO A 87 -14.37 8.53 -21.87
N ALA A 88 -15.23 9.51 -22.19
CA ALA A 88 -15.46 9.92 -23.56
C ALA A 88 -14.18 10.53 -24.16
N GLY A 89 -13.93 10.25 -25.44
CA GLY A 89 -12.77 10.82 -26.15
C GLY A 89 -11.42 10.16 -25.84
N TYR A 90 -11.36 9.11 -24.99
CA TYR A 90 -10.12 8.37 -24.74
C TYR A 90 -9.94 7.18 -25.70
N ASN A 91 -10.24 7.39 -26.99
CA ASN A 91 -10.07 6.40 -28.07
C ASN A 91 -10.65 5.01 -27.75
N GLY A 92 -11.79 4.96 -27.06
CA GLY A 92 -12.45 3.71 -26.64
C GLY A 92 -11.71 2.91 -25.57
N ARG A 93 -10.65 3.46 -24.96
CA ARG A 93 -9.91 2.81 -23.87
C ARG A 93 -10.56 3.10 -22.53
N CYS A 94 -10.39 2.18 -21.59
CA CYS A 94 -10.83 2.33 -20.21
C CYS A 94 -9.65 2.22 -19.25
N LEU A 95 -9.79 2.85 -18.10
CA LEU A 95 -8.84 2.90 -17.02
C LEU A 95 -9.35 2.01 -15.87
N HIS A 96 -8.44 1.30 -15.20
CA HIS A 96 -8.80 0.39 -14.12
C HIS A 96 -8.71 1.11 -12.77
N VAL A 97 -9.72 0.93 -11.92
CA VAL A 97 -9.74 1.49 -10.56
C VAL A 97 -10.18 0.44 -9.55
N ALA A 98 -9.50 0.38 -8.42
CA ALA A 98 -9.91 -0.41 -7.27
C ALA A 98 -11.07 0.27 -6.53
N LEU A 99 -12.10 -0.50 -6.19
CA LEU A 99 -13.23 -0.05 -5.39
C LEU A 99 -12.77 0.21 -3.96
N THR A 100 -13.25 1.31 -3.40
CA THR A 100 -13.00 1.69 -2.01
C THR A 100 -13.71 0.73 -1.06
N ASP A 101 -13.09 0.46 0.10
CA ASP A 101 -13.71 -0.33 1.16
C ASP A 101 -15.12 0.19 1.51
N GLY A 102 -16.10 -0.71 1.50
CA GLY A 102 -17.53 -0.40 1.68
C GLY A 102 -18.34 -0.29 0.41
N MET A 103 -17.71 -0.11 -0.76
CA MET A 103 -18.44 -0.07 -2.03
C MET A 103 -19.04 -1.43 -2.38
N GLU A 104 -20.20 -1.41 -3.03
CA GLU A 104 -20.87 -2.63 -3.47
C GLU A 104 -20.15 -3.28 -4.66
N CYS A 105 -19.67 -4.50 -4.46
CA CYS A 105 -19.09 -5.33 -5.52
C CYS A 105 -20.15 -6.22 -6.21
N ALA A 106 -21.11 -6.72 -5.45
CA ALA A 106 -22.25 -7.53 -5.91
C ALA A 106 -23.44 -7.34 -4.96
N ASN A 107 -24.64 -7.71 -5.39
CA ASN A 107 -25.84 -7.55 -4.56
C ASN A 107 -25.70 -8.28 -3.21
N GLY A 108 -25.75 -7.52 -2.11
CA GLY A 108 -25.55 -8.05 -0.75
C GLY A 108 -24.09 -8.23 -0.32
N TYR A 109 -23.12 -7.81 -1.14
CA TYR A 109 -21.68 -7.87 -0.87
C TYR A 109 -21.04 -6.48 -0.95
N HIS A 110 -19.91 -6.30 -0.29
CA HIS A 110 -19.14 -5.06 -0.33
C HIS A 110 -17.64 -5.37 -0.33
N CYS A 111 -16.85 -4.39 -0.75
CA CYS A 111 -15.41 -4.49 -0.77
C CYS A 111 -14.80 -4.27 0.62
N LEU A 112 -13.89 -5.14 1.02
CA LEU A 112 -12.99 -4.94 2.15
C LEU A 112 -11.61 -5.43 1.77
N LYS A 113 -10.60 -4.58 1.89
CA LYS A 113 -9.19 -4.91 1.59
C LYS A 113 -9.02 -5.55 0.20
N HIS A 114 -9.77 -5.06 -0.78
CA HIS A 114 -9.83 -5.56 -2.16
C HIS A 114 -10.45 -6.96 -2.32
N GLU A 115 -11.22 -7.45 -1.35
CA GLU A 115 -12.00 -8.68 -1.44
C GLU A 115 -13.49 -8.38 -1.38
N CYS A 116 -14.27 -9.06 -2.22
CA CYS A 116 -15.73 -8.95 -2.21
C CYS A 116 -16.33 -9.88 -1.15
N VAL A 117 -16.79 -9.29 -0.04
CA VAL A 117 -17.28 -10.02 1.14
C VAL A 117 -18.74 -9.72 1.41
N ARG A 118 -19.44 -10.65 2.09
CA ARG A 118 -20.87 -10.51 2.37
C ARG A 118 -21.12 -9.35 3.34
N LYS A 119 -22.16 -8.54 3.10
CA LYS A 119 -22.59 -7.52 4.07
C LYS A 119 -23.04 -8.20 5.37
N GLY A 120 -22.56 -7.71 6.52
CA GLY A 120 -22.91 -8.23 7.85
C GLY A 120 -21.98 -9.32 8.43
N THR A 121 -21.03 -9.88 7.67
CA THR A 121 -20.06 -10.85 8.23
C THR A 121 -18.94 -10.18 9.05
N HIS A 122 -18.78 -8.87 8.93
CA HIS A 122 -17.85 -8.06 9.73
C HIS A 122 -18.63 -7.00 10.52
N GLN A 123 -19.43 -7.44 11.50
CA GLN A 123 -19.82 -6.57 12.59
C GLN A 123 -19.07 -7.02 13.84
N THR A 124 -18.50 -6.02 14.52
CA THR A 124 -17.50 -6.05 15.60
C THR A 124 -16.06 -6.29 15.14
N PRO A 125 -15.19 -5.26 15.18
CA PRO A 125 -13.79 -5.48 15.48
C PRO A 125 -13.79 -6.27 16.79
N GLY A 126 -13.39 -7.54 16.76
CA GLY A 126 -13.06 -8.24 17.99
C GLY A 126 -12.08 -7.37 18.78
N PRO A 127 -12.18 -7.32 20.13
CA PRO A 127 -11.18 -6.64 20.94
C PRO A 127 -9.80 -7.06 20.43
N ALA A 128 -8.92 -6.09 20.16
CA ALA A 128 -7.55 -6.41 19.84
C ALA A 128 -7.07 -7.43 20.88
N SER A 129 -6.64 -8.62 20.43
CA SER A 129 -6.13 -9.63 21.34
C SER A 129 -5.09 -8.94 22.22
N PRO A 130 -5.21 -9.01 23.56
CA PRO A 130 -4.24 -8.39 24.42
C PRO A 130 -2.88 -8.92 24.00
N THR A 131 -2.02 -8.03 23.52
CA THR A 131 -0.63 -8.35 23.26
C THR A 131 -0.08 -8.81 24.60
N THR A 132 0.05 -10.12 24.79
CA THR A 132 0.72 -10.70 25.94
C THR A 132 2.15 -10.21 25.85
N ARG A 133 2.46 -9.16 26.60
CA ARG A 133 3.83 -8.73 26.84
C ARG A 133 4.53 -9.96 27.42
N PRO A 134 5.54 -10.56 26.74
CA PRO A 134 6.27 -11.64 27.37
C PRO A 134 7.00 -11.03 28.57
N THR A 135 6.52 -11.37 29.77
CA THR A 135 7.28 -11.19 31.00
C THR A 135 8.51 -12.06 30.85
N THR A 136 9.60 -11.44 30.42
CA THR A 136 10.90 -12.11 30.37
C THR A 136 11.35 -12.23 31.81
N THR A 137 10.97 -13.33 32.48
CA THR A 137 11.54 -13.71 33.77
C THR A 137 13.03 -13.95 33.52
N THR A 138 13.86 -13.06 34.05
CA THR A 138 15.32 -13.14 33.96
C THR A 138 15.80 -14.32 34.80
N ALA A 139 15.69 -15.55 34.27
CA ALA A 139 16.36 -16.70 34.82
C ALA A 139 17.86 -16.53 34.57
N ARG A 140 18.58 -16.15 35.63
CA ARG A 140 20.04 -16.01 35.69
C ARG A 140 20.68 -17.37 35.43
N THR A 141 20.88 -17.70 34.16
CA THR A 141 21.70 -18.84 33.76
C THR A 141 23.18 -18.42 33.77
N ARG A 142 23.95 -19.18 34.54
CA ARG A 142 25.39 -19.04 34.75
C ARG A 142 26.11 -19.18 33.40
N ARG A 143 26.78 -18.10 32.96
CA ARG A 143 27.60 -18.07 31.75
C ARG A 143 28.75 -19.07 31.87
N THR A 144 28.81 -20.05 30.98
CA THR A 144 30.06 -20.69 30.55
C THR A 144 30.68 -19.83 29.45
N PRO A 145 32.01 -19.63 29.43
CA PRO A 145 32.65 -18.81 28.41
C PRO A 145 32.77 -19.62 27.12
N SER A 146 31.98 -19.26 26.11
CA SER A 146 32.22 -19.73 24.75
C SER A 146 33.08 -18.70 24.00
N THR A 147 34.12 -19.23 23.36
CA THR A 147 35.15 -18.55 22.59
C THR A 147 34.59 -17.60 21.53
N ARG A 148 35.06 -16.35 21.53
CA ARG A 148 34.86 -15.36 20.45
C ARG A 148 35.29 -15.96 19.11
N ARG A 149 34.34 -16.25 18.23
CA ARG A 149 34.58 -16.29 16.79
C ARG A 149 34.21 -14.93 16.21
N ASN A 150 35.23 -14.12 15.95
CA ASN A 150 35.14 -12.87 15.20
C ASN A 150 34.66 -13.17 13.78
N TRP A 151 33.42 -12.79 13.45
CA TRP A 151 32.95 -12.74 12.06
C TRP A 151 33.06 -11.30 11.59
N TRP A 152 34.21 -10.96 11.01
CA TRP A 152 34.31 -9.80 10.12
C TRP A 152 33.81 -10.25 8.74
N PRO A 153 32.84 -9.58 8.11
CA PRO A 153 32.60 -9.80 6.70
C PRO A 153 33.75 -9.13 5.93
N TYR A 154 34.63 -9.96 5.38
CA TYR A 154 35.50 -9.60 4.27
C TYR A 154 34.63 -8.98 3.17
N TRP A 155 34.91 -7.72 2.82
CA TRP A 155 34.43 -7.11 1.60
C TRP A 155 35.42 -7.47 0.48
N PRO A 156 35.05 -8.30 -0.52
CA PRO A 156 35.77 -8.28 -1.78
C PRO A 156 35.17 -7.16 -2.64
N TYR A 157 35.98 -6.11 -2.78
CA TYR A 157 36.00 -5.17 -3.90
C TYR A 157 35.55 -5.87 -5.20
N TRP A 158 34.44 -5.43 -5.79
CA TRP A 158 34.13 -5.71 -7.20
C TRP A 158 34.02 -4.37 -7.94
N PRO A 159 34.79 -4.18 -9.01
CA PRO A 159 34.92 -2.89 -9.67
C PRO A 159 33.71 -2.61 -10.56
N TYR A 160 33.39 -1.32 -10.65
CA TYR A 160 32.68 -0.73 -11.77
C TYR A 160 33.25 -1.28 -13.09
N MET A 161 32.41 -1.96 -13.86
CA MET A 161 32.59 -2.09 -15.30
C MET A 161 31.30 -1.61 -15.95
N GLY A 162 31.35 -0.35 -16.38
CA GLY A 162 30.50 0.11 -17.47
C GLY A 162 30.90 -0.65 -18.74
N GLN A 163 29.91 -1.16 -19.45
CA GLN A 163 29.99 -1.31 -20.89
C GLN A 163 28.70 -0.77 -21.48
N ASP A 164 28.78 0.50 -21.86
CA ASP A 164 28.05 1.05 -22.99
C ASP A 164 28.26 0.13 -24.20
N LYS A 165 27.16 -0.39 -24.73
CA LYS A 165 27.07 -0.69 -26.15
C LYS A 165 26.13 0.32 -26.76
N THR A 166 26.70 1.47 -27.11
CA THR A 166 26.21 2.34 -28.16
C THR A 166 26.21 1.56 -29.47
N SER A 167 25.02 1.34 -30.05
CA SER A 167 24.91 1.28 -31.51
C SER A 167 24.54 2.70 -31.95
N PRO A 168 25.33 3.32 -32.84
CA PRO A 168 25.01 4.64 -33.38
C PRO A 168 23.86 4.50 -34.38
N ASP A 169 23.19 5.62 -34.65
CA ASP A 169 22.08 5.77 -35.61
C ASP A 169 20.66 5.59 -35.06
N SER A 170 20.19 6.62 -34.35
CA SER A 170 18.94 7.31 -34.71
C SER A 170 18.85 8.63 -33.95
N LYS A 171 19.10 9.73 -34.66
CA LYS A 171 18.77 11.09 -34.20
C LYS A 171 17.25 11.19 -34.07
N SER A 172 16.74 11.52 -32.90
CA SER A 172 15.54 12.34 -32.78
C SER A 172 15.54 13.09 -31.45
N THR A 173 15.81 14.38 -31.55
CA THR A 173 15.64 15.43 -30.57
C THR A 173 14.24 15.45 -29.97
N TYR A 174 14.12 15.36 -28.65
CA TYR A 174 13.07 16.10 -27.95
C TYR A 174 13.61 16.66 -26.62
N GLN A 175 13.75 17.97 -26.62
CA GLN A 175 14.25 18.78 -25.53
C GLN A 175 13.12 18.96 -24.52
N SER A 176 13.35 18.56 -23.27
CA SER A 176 12.49 18.91 -22.15
C SER A 176 12.52 20.43 -21.95
N ARG A 177 11.38 21.09 -22.08
CA ARG A 177 11.16 22.43 -21.53
C ARG A 177 10.16 22.31 -20.40
N MET A 178 10.69 22.33 -19.19
CA MET A 178 9.96 22.71 -17.98
C MET A 178 9.78 24.22 -18.08
N ASP A 179 8.57 24.68 -18.34
CA ASP A 179 8.19 26.07 -18.07
C ASP A 179 7.16 26.05 -16.95
N ALA A 180 7.56 26.67 -15.84
CA ALA A 180 6.76 26.94 -14.67
C ALA A 180 5.72 28.03 -14.98
N VAL A 181 4.47 27.79 -14.63
CA VAL A 181 3.52 28.78 -14.09
C VAL A 181 2.60 28.06 -13.10
#